data_AF-A0A497FN63-F1
#
_entry.id   AF-A0A497FN63-F1
#
_cell.length_a   1.000
_cell.length_b   1.000
_cell.length_c   1.000
_cell.angle_alpha   90.00
_cell.angle_beta   90.00
_cell.angle_gamma   90.00
#
_symmetry.space_group_name_H-M   'P 1'
#
loop_
_entity.id
_entity.type
_entity.pdbx_description
1 polymer ?
#
loop_
_entity_poly.entity_id
_entity_poly.type
_entity_poly.pdbx_seq_one_letter_code
_entity_poly.pdbx_strand_id
1 'polypeptide(L)'
;MAGGNAFFRVLASTVLALLFTFTLFYSTLILPTMLNNYLRNYFGDPWPYIDEYLRIISSLRVVGYIGFSIALLLIVLGFVLGRSKVSLLGSFTLYLPVFSYFASAMFFLAGIGVLRILWIPLVDVSPGETVFDKIGFGSILMLGDIIYLPYDVLRFLTTLVAGYPLDNFYFITMVFTSCIVFFVASATWLYHRFSGENLVTGGIYKYSRHPQYLAFLVWSYALLVFDKYLTRYPRGGYFSPPPLIWLVFSTTMIAVALREELDMIQKHGDRYLKYREKTPFMIPLPNLISNTITLPLKLAFGHKTPSSTREIAFTLLLYFMILIALSIPYSPTP
;
A
#
# COMPACT_ATOMS: atom_id res chain seq x y z
N MET A 1 -10.24 43.01 13.53
CA MET A 1 -9.67 41.87 14.29
C MET A 1 -10.06 40.49 13.75
N ALA A 2 -11.10 40.33 12.90
CA ALA A 2 -11.47 39.01 12.35
C ALA A 2 -10.50 38.42 11.29
N GLY A 3 -9.77 39.27 10.54
CA GLY A 3 -8.87 38.83 9.46
C GLY A 3 -7.58 38.14 9.93
N GLY A 4 -7.08 38.47 11.13
CA GLY A 4 -5.86 37.87 11.68
C GLY A 4 -6.01 36.38 12.00
N ASN A 5 -7.19 35.98 12.48
CA ASN A 5 -7.49 34.57 12.79
C ASN A 5 -7.64 33.71 11.53
N ALA A 6 -8.22 34.25 10.46
CA ALA A 6 -8.37 33.52 9.20
C ALA A 6 -7.01 33.30 8.52
N PHE A 7 -6.20 34.35 8.43
CA PHE A 7 -4.85 34.27 7.86
C PHE A 7 -3.98 33.25 8.63
N PHE A 8 -3.99 33.31 9.96
CA PHE A 8 -3.23 32.38 10.79
C PHE A 8 -3.66 30.91 10.55
N ARG A 9 -4.96 30.63 10.45
CA ARG A 9 -5.46 29.27 10.18
C ARG A 9 -4.99 28.74 8.84
N VAL A 10 -5.09 29.56 7.78
CA VAL A 10 -4.63 29.18 6.44
C VAL A 10 -3.13 28.94 6.44
N LEU A 11 -2.35 29.83 7.05
CA LEU A 11 -0.90 29.69 7.13
C LEU A 11 -0.51 28.43 7.89
N ALA A 12 -1.08 28.22 9.09
CA ALA A 12 -0.79 27.06 9.92
C ALA A 12 -1.19 25.74 9.24
N SER A 13 -2.38 25.66 8.65
CA SER A 13 -2.82 24.45 7.93
C SER A 13 -1.93 24.16 6.72
N THR A 14 -1.49 25.19 6.00
CA THR A 14 -0.64 25.04 4.81
C THR A 14 0.76 24.58 5.20
N VAL A 15 1.38 25.22 6.20
CA VAL A 15 2.73 24.86 6.67
C VAL A 15 2.73 23.44 7.24
N LEU A 16 1.75 23.08 8.07
CA LEU A 16 1.66 21.74 8.64
C LEU A 16 1.36 20.68 7.56
N ALA A 17 0.50 20.96 6.59
CA ALA A 17 0.26 20.05 5.48
C ALA A 17 1.51 19.88 4.60
N LEU A 18 2.27 20.95 4.38
CA LEU A 18 3.54 20.91 3.65
C LEU A 18 4.54 20.04 4.40
N LEU A 19 4.72 20.27 5.70
CA LEU A 19 5.59 19.46 6.55
C LEU A 19 5.16 18.00 6.54
N PHE A 20 3.87 17.72 6.72
CA PHE A 20 3.37 16.34 6.74
C PHE A 20 3.57 15.62 5.40
N THR A 21 3.27 16.30 4.29
CA THR A 21 3.51 15.78 2.95
C THR A 21 5.02 15.56 2.75
N PHE A 22 5.84 16.59 2.94
CA PHE A 22 7.28 16.47 2.74
C PHE A 22 7.88 15.36 3.61
N THR A 23 7.58 15.32 4.91
CA THR A 23 8.07 14.29 5.81
C THR A 23 7.64 12.90 5.38
N LEU A 24 6.37 12.70 5.00
CA LEU A 24 5.88 11.39 4.58
C LEU A 24 6.63 10.90 3.34
N PHE A 25 6.60 11.68 2.26
CA PHE A 25 7.21 11.29 0.98
C PHE A 25 8.74 11.22 1.05
N TYR A 26 9.39 12.11 1.81
CA TYR A 26 10.82 12.06 2.09
C TYR A 26 11.20 10.79 2.87
N SER A 27 10.46 10.48 3.94
CA SER A 27 10.72 9.30 4.78
C SER A 27 10.47 7.99 4.04
N THR A 28 9.69 8.00 2.97
CA THR A 28 9.42 6.80 2.18
C THR A 28 10.32 6.61 0.97
N LEU A 29 10.93 7.68 0.44
CA LEU A 29 11.78 7.59 -0.76
C LEU A 29 13.27 7.76 -0.42
N ILE A 30 13.59 8.79 0.36
CA ILE A 30 14.98 9.18 0.61
C ILE A 30 15.54 8.40 1.79
N LEU A 31 14.79 8.29 2.89
CA LEU A 31 15.27 7.57 4.08
C LEU A 31 15.62 6.09 3.80
N PRO A 32 14.81 5.29 3.06
CA PRO A 32 15.19 3.91 2.75
C PRO A 32 16.43 3.84 1.86
N THR A 33 16.59 4.78 0.93
CA THR A 33 17.77 4.86 0.06
C THR A 33 19.02 5.22 0.85
N MET A 34 18.94 6.19 1.77
CA MET A 34 20.04 6.56 2.66
C MET A 34 20.43 5.38 3.57
N LEU A 35 19.44 4.73 4.18
CA LEU A 35 19.67 3.58 5.05
C LEU A 35 20.28 2.41 4.27
N ASN A 36 19.83 2.19 3.04
CA ASN A 36 20.41 1.18 2.15
C ASN A 36 21.87 1.45 1.83
N ASN A 37 22.22 2.69 1.47
CA ASN A 37 23.61 3.07 1.19
C ASN A 37 24.50 2.89 2.43
N TYR A 38 23.98 3.21 3.61
CA TYR A 38 24.69 2.97 4.87
C TYR A 38 24.87 1.46 5.14
N LEU A 39 23.80 0.68 4.99
CA LEU A 39 23.80 -0.76 5.27
C LEU A 39 24.58 -1.57 4.23
N ARG A 40 24.75 -1.09 3.00
CA ARG A 40 25.58 -1.73 1.96
C ARG A 40 27.04 -1.89 2.39
N ASN A 41 27.53 -1.06 3.31
CA ASN A 41 28.87 -1.20 3.87
C ASN A 41 29.02 -2.45 4.77
N TYR A 42 27.91 -2.96 5.31
CA TYR A 42 27.86 -4.13 6.20
C TYR A 42 27.28 -5.36 5.49
N PHE A 43 26.25 -5.14 4.67
CA PHE A 43 25.53 -6.14 3.89
C PHE A 43 25.71 -5.79 2.40
N GLY A 44 26.90 -6.10 1.88
CA GLY A 44 27.29 -5.78 0.51
C GLY A 44 26.50 -6.56 -0.55
N ASP A 45 26.64 -6.13 -1.81
CA ASP A 45 26.10 -6.89 -2.94
C ASP A 45 26.99 -8.13 -3.19
N PRO A 46 26.46 -9.36 -3.12
CA PRO A 46 27.24 -10.58 -3.19
C PRO A 46 27.84 -10.89 -4.57
N TRP A 47 27.51 -10.14 -5.63
CA TRP A 47 28.01 -10.43 -6.97
C TRP A 47 29.54 -10.20 -7.07
N PRO A 48 30.33 -11.15 -7.62
CA PRO A 48 29.93 -12.41 -8.31
C PRO A 48 29.89 -13.68 -7.43
N TYR A 49 30.13 -13.59 -6.12
CA TYR A 49 30.23 -14.70 -5.17
C TYR A 49 28.85 -15.24 -4.71
N ILE A 50 28.05 -15.74 -5.66
CA ILE A 50 26.69 -16.24 -5.40
C ILE A 50 26.67 -17.43 -4.41
N ASP A 51 27.64 -18.34 -4.49
CA ASP A 51 27.68 -19.53 -3.62
C ASP A 51 27.87 -19.18 -2.14
N GLU A 52 28.72 -18.19 -1.85
CA GLU A 52 28.94 -17.69 -0.50
C GLU A 52 27.66 -17.03 0.04
N TYR A 53 26.94 -16.33 -0.83
CA TYR A 53 25.66 -15.72 -0.49
C TYR A 53 24.55 -16.74 -0.19
N LEU A 54 24.48 -17.84 -0.94
CA LEU A 54 23.56 -18.93 -0.64
C LEU A 54 23.85 -19.58 0.73
N ARG A 55 25.13 -19.67 1.12
CA ARG A 55 25.52 -20.11 2.48
C ARG A 55 25.14 -19.11 3.56
N ILE A 56 25.21 -17.81 3.27
CA ILE A 56 24.73 -16.76 4.18
C ILE A 56 23.21 -16.83 4.32
N ILE A 57 22.46 -16.99 3.21
CA ILE A 57 21.01 -17.18 3.27
C ILE A 57 20.66 -18.41 4.11
N SER A 58 21.35 -19.54 3.89
CA SER A 58 21.05 -20.78 4.61
C SER A 58 21.31 -20.65 6.11
N SER A 59 22.36 -19.94 6.53
CA SER A 59 22.63 -19.68 7.96
C SER A 59 21.61 -18.70 8.57
N LEU A 60 21.16 -17.71 7.80
CA LEU A 60 20.14 -16.74 8.23
C LEU A 60 18.72 -17.30 8.20
N ARG A 61 18.47 -18.47 7.60
CA ARG A 61 17.13 -19.10 7.61
C ARG A 61 16.60 -19.24 9.02
N VAL A 62 17.40 -19.81 9.93
CA VAL A 62 16.98 -20.02 11.33
C VAL A 62 16.54 -18.70 11.97
N VAL A 63 17.28 -17.62 11.73
CA VAL A 63 16.94 -16.27 12.20
C VAL A 63 15.61 -15.80 11.60
N GLY A 64 15.40 -16.03 10.30
CA GLY A 64 14.15 -15.72 9.61
C GLY A 64 12.94 -16.46 10.17
N TYR A 65 13.04 -17.78 10.37
CA TYR A 65 11.97 -18.59 10.97
C TYR A 65 11.66 -18.17 12.41
N ILE A 66 12.68 -17.92 13.23
CA ILE A 66 12.48 -17.45 14.61
C ILE A 66 11.80 -16.08 14.60
N GLY A 67 12.30 -15.13 13.81
CA GLY A 67 11.74 -13.77 13.72
C GLY A 67 10.29 -13.77 13.23
N PHE A 68 10.00 -14.53 12.18
CA PHE A 68 8.64 -14.68 11.66
C PHE A 68 7.69 -15.32 12.68
N SER A 69 8.14 -16.38 13.36
CA SER A 69 7.35 -17.07 14.38
C SER A 69 7.05 -16.17 15.58
N ILE A 70 8.03 -15.39 16.04
CA ILE A 70 7.83 -14.40 17.11
C ILE A 70 6.80 -13.35 16.67
N ALA A 71 6.92 -12.82 15.45
CA ALA A 71 5.98 -11.83 14.94
C ALA A 71 4.55 -12.40 14.88
N LEU A 72 4.38 -13.63 14.41
CA LEU A 72 3.08 -14.32 14.36
C LEU A 72 2.52 -14.59 15.77
N LEU A 73 3.36 -15.03 16.71
CA LEU A 73 2.98 -15.21 18.11
C LEU A 73 2.52 -13.89 18.74
N LEU A 74 3.22 -12.78 18.49
CA LEU A 74 2.80 -11.46 18.98
C LEU A 74 1.44 -11.04 18.41
N ILE A 75 1.17 -11.34 17.14
CA ILE A 75 -0.14 -11.10 16.52
C ILE A 75 -1.22 -11.92 17.24
N VAL A 76 -1.04 -13.23 17.33
CA VAL A 76 -2.02 -14.15 17.93
C VAL A 76 -2.25 -13.83 19.41
N LEU A 77 -1.17 -13.69 20.19
CA LEU A 77 -1.26 -13.33 21.62
C LEU A 77 -1.90 -11.96 21.81
N GLY A 78 -1.58 -10.99 20.94
CA GLY A 78 -2.21 -9.67 20.98
C GLY A 78 -3.72 -9.73 20.78
N PHE A 79 -4.20 -10.56 19.86
CA PHE A 79 -5.64 -10.79 19.67
C PHE A 79 -6.27 -11.56 20.83
N VAL A 80 -5.69 -12.68 21.25
CA VAL A 80 -6.21 -13.54 22.33
C VAL A 80 -6.29 -12.80 23.66
N LEU A 81 -5.28 -11.97 23.97
CA LEU A 81 -5.22 -11.18 25.21
C LEU A 81 -5.94 -9.83 25.10
N GLY A 82 -6.55 -9.50 23.96
CA GLY A 82 -7.18 -8.19 23.71
C GLY A 82 -6.20 -7.01 23.75
N ARG A 83 -4.90 -7.25 23.63
CA ARG A 83 -3.83 -6.24 23.69
C ARG A 83 -3.46 -5.78 22.28
N SER A 84 -4.21 -4.79 21.78
CA SER A 84 -4.02 -4.22 20.44
C SER A 84 -2.58 -3.76 20.16
N LYS A 85 -1.87 -3.20 21.14
CA LYS A 85 -0.47 -2.77 20.99
C LYS A 85 0.49 -3.93 20.69
N VAL A 86 0.25 -5.10 21.29
CA VAL A 86 1.10 -6.30 21.09
C VAL A 86 0.86 -6.87 19.69
N SER A 87 -0.41 -6.96 19.28
CA SER A 87 -0.76 -7.38 17.92
C SER A 87 -0.20 -6.40 16.88
N LEU A 88 -0.30 -5.09 17.14
CA LEU A 88 0.25 -4.06 16.27
C LEU A 88 1.77 -4.15 16.12
N LEU A 89 2.50 -4.46 17.20
CA LEU A 89 3.94 -4.68 17.14
C LEU A 89 4.28 -5.86 16.23
N GLY A 90 3.62 -7.02 16.41
CA GLY A 90 3.83 -8.19 15.57
C GLY A 90 3.50 -7.94 14.10
N SER A 91 2.36 -7.27 13.82
CA SER A 91 1.98 -6.88 12.46
C SER A 91 3.01 -5.92 11.85
N PHE A 92 3.42 -4.89 12.58
CA PHE A 92 4.43 -3.94 12.13
C PHE A 92 5.75 -4.65 11.77
N THR A 93 6.20 -5.61 12.59
CA THR A 93 7.38 -6.43 12.31
C THR A 93 7.24 -7.19 10.99
N LEU A 94 6.08 -7.80 10.70
CA LEU A 94 5.85 -8.49 9.42
C LEU A 94 5.79 -7.54 8.21
N TYR A 95 5.43 -6.27 8.41
CA TYR A 95 5.43 -5.24 7.36
C TYR A 95 6.78 -4.57 7.16
N LEU A 96 7.71 -4.69 8.10
CA LEU A 96 9.02 -4.05 8.03
C LEU A 96 9.80 -4.37 6.74
N PRO A 97 9.76 -5.60 6.20
CA PRO A 97 10.44 -5.91 4.94
C PRO A 97 9.89 -5.16 3.73
N VAL A 98 8.66 -4.62 3.76
CA VAL A 98 8.12 -3.79 2.67
C VAL A 98 9.01 -2.59 2.40
N PHE A 99 9.60 -2.00 3.45
CA PHE A 99 10.46 -0.82 3.30
C PHE A 99 11.72 -1.10 2.48
N SER A 100 12.15 -2.36 2.42
CA SER A 100 13.32 -2.73 1.62
C SER A 100 13.10 -2.60 0.12
N TYR A 101 11.85 -2.59 -0.36
CA TYR A 101 11.54 -2.36 -1.78
C TYR A 101 11.78 -0.90 -2.19
N PHE A 102 11.65 0.05 -1.27
CA PHE A 102 11.91 1.46 -1.57
C PHE A 102 13.38 1.78 -1.85
N ALA A 103 14.30 0.89 -1.48
CA ALA A 103 15.72 1.10 -1.71
C ALA A 103 16.24 0.52 -3.03
N SER A 104 15.40 -0.17 -3.80
CA SER A 104 15.76 -0.77 -5.10
C SER A 104 17.11 -1.51 -5.06
N ALA A 105 17.37 -2.25 -3.97
CA ALA A 105 18.62 -2.97 -3.78
C ALA A 105 18.70 -4.18 -4.72
N MET A 106 19.92 -4.49 -5.18
CA MET A 106 20.17 -5.46 -6.25
C MET A 106 19.94 -6.91 -5.83
N PHE A 107 20.01 -7.23 -4.53
CA PHE A 107 19.84 -8.57 -3.98
C PHE A 107 18.91 -8.61 -2.77
N PHE A 108 18.29 -9.78 -2.54
CA PHE A 108 17.28 -10.02 -1.51
C PHE A 108 17.68 -9.52 -0.11
N LEU A 109 18.95 -9.67 0.28
CA LEU A 109 19.48 -9.28 1.60
C LEU A 109 20.49 -8.12 1.57
N ALA A 110 20.72 -7.50 0.41
CA ALA A 110 21.71 -6.42 0.30
C ALA A 110 21.18 -5.10 0.89
N GLY A 111 22.03 -4.41 1.65
CA GLY A 111 21.68 -3.15 2.31
C GLY A 111 20.44 -3.27 3.20
N ILE A 112 19.41 -2.49 2.93
CA ILE A 112 18.13 -2.56 3.66
C ILE A 112 17.33 -3.84 3.33
N GLY A 113 17.70 -4.56 2.27
CA GLY A 113 17.18 -5.89 1.92
C GLY A 113 17.30 -6.89 3.06
N VAL A 114 18.25 -6.70 3.99
CA VAL A 114 18.41 -7.54 5.18
C VAL A 114 17.12 -7.69 6.01
N LEU A 115 16.23 -6.70 5.96
CA LEU A 115 14.91 -6.78 6.62
C LEU A 115 14.08 -7.97 6.11
N ARG A 116 14.28 -8.39 4.86
CA ARG A 116 13.58 -9.51 4.22
C ARG A 116 13.93 -10.87 4.80
N ILE A 117 14.92 -10.98 5.70
CA ILE A 117 15.15 -12.19 6.51
C ILE A 117 13.84 -12.65 7.16
N LEU A 118 13.00 -11.72 7.62
CA LEU A 118 11.69 -12.03 8.22
C LEU A 118 10.73 -12.74 7.27
N TRP A 119 10.88 -12.62 5.95
CA TRP A 119 10.02 -13.26 4.96
C TRP A 119 10.60 -14.54 4.37
N ILE A 120 11.78 -15.00 4.82
CA ILE A 120 12.35 -16.29 4.40
C ILE A 120 11.34 -17.44 4.50
N PRO A 121 10.53 -17.58 5.58
CA PRO A 121 9.54 -18.65 5.64
C PRO A 121 8.48 -18.58 4.53
N LEU A 122 8.09 -17.38 4.10
CA LEU A 122 7.15 -17.20 2.98
C LEU A 122 7.80 -17.57 1.65
N VAL A 123 9.08 -17.23 1.48
CA VAL A 123 9.86 -17.60 0.29
C VAL A 123 10.05 -19.12 0.23
N ASP A 124 10.39 -19.78 1.33
CA ASP A 124 10.66 -21.23 1.34
C ASP A 124 9.42 -22.08 1.00
N VAL A 125 8.20 -21.59 1.31
CA VAL A 125 6.93 -22.25 0.96
C VAL A 125 6.54 -22.02 -0.51
N SER A 126 7.17 -21.06 -1.18
CA SER A 126 6.98 -20.85 -2.62
C SER A 126 7.32 -22.11 -3.42
N PRO A 127 6.57 -22.43 -4.49
CA PRO A 127 7.02 -23.39 -5.49
C PRO A 127 8.36 -22.95 -6.10
N GLY A 128 9.19 -23.92 -6.48
CA GLY A 128 10.53 -23.70 -7.05
C GLY A 128 11.59 -24.63 -6.45
N GLU A 129 12.58 -25.04 -7.25
CA GLU A 129 13.66 -25.93 -6.81
C GLU A 129 14.80 -25.13 -6.16
N THR A 130 15.17 -24.00 -6.75
CA THR A 130 16.23 -23.13 -6.23
C THR A 130 15.66 -21.95 -5.42
N VAL A 131 16.50 -21.35 -4.57
CA VAL A 131 16.13 -20.12 -3.83
C VAL A 131 15.79 -18.99 -4.82
N PHE A 132 16.43 -18.95 -5.99
CA PHE A 132 16.13 -17.96 -7.02
C PHE A 132 14.77 -18.19 -7.67
N ASP A 133 14.37 -19.43 -7.91
CA ASP A 133 13.02 -19.75 -8.43
C ASP A 133 11.94 -19.33 -7.43
N LYS A 134 12.17 -19.63 -6.15
CA LYS A 134 11.25 -19.29 -5.05
C LYS A 134 11.11 -17.79 -4.80
N ILE A 135 12.18 -17.05 -5.06
CA ILE A 135 12.25 -15.59 -4.96
C ILE A 135 11.70 -14.91 -6.24
N GLY A 136 11.79 -15.60 -7.36
CA GLY A 136 11.42 -15.12 -8.68
C GLY A 136 9.97 -15.42 -9.06
N PHE A 137 9.78 -15.80 -10.32
CA PHE A 137 8.48 -16.03 -10.94
C PHE A 137 7.81 -17.27 -10.31
N GLY A 138 6.71 -17.07 -9.58
CA GLY A 138 6.01 -18.13 -8.85
C GLY A 138 5.94 -17.93 -7.33
N SER A 139 6.55 -16.86 -6.79
CA SER A 139 6.50 -16.58 -5.36
C SER A 139 5.09 -16.39 -4.82
N ILE A 140 4.83 -16.82 -3.58
CA ILE A 140 3.55 -16.53 -2.87
C ILE A 140 3.27 -15.03 -2.83
N LEU A 141 4.31 -14.20 -2.86
CA LEU A 141 4.17 -12.74 -2.88
C LEU A 141 3.48 -12.23 -4.15
N MET A 142 3.47 -13.03 -5.24
CA MET A 142 2.77 -12.74 -6.49
C MET A 142 1.27 -13.04 -6.46
N LEU A 143 0.71 -13.59 -5.36
CA LEU A 143 -0.74 -13.83 -5.17
C LEU A 143 -1.62 -12.56 -5.14
N GLY A 144 -1.14 -11.44 -5.67
CA GLY A 144 -1.92 -10.23 -5.93
C GLY A 144 -1.68 -9.64 -7.31
N ASP A 145 -1.05 -10.36 -8.25
CA ASP A 145 -0.65 -9.80 -9.55
C ASP A 145 -1.80 -9.15 -10.33
N ILE A 146 -3.05 -9.59 -10.13
CA ILE A 146 -4.22 -8.96 -10.76
C ILE A 146 -4.30 -7.46 -10.52
N ILE A 147 -3.69 -6.97 -9.43
CA ILE A 147 -3.60 -5.55 -9.10
C ILE A 147 -2.90 -4.75 -10.20
N TYR A 148 -2.00 -5.36 -10.99
CA TYR A 148 -1.36 -4.72 -12.12
C TYR A 148 -2.27 -4.57 -13.33
N LEU A 149 -3.37 -5.32 -13.43
CA LEU A 149 -4.27 -5.33 -14.59
C LEU A 149 -4.70 -3.91 -15.04
N PRO A 150 -5.13 -2.99 -14.17
CA PRO A 150 -5.50 -1.64 -14.60
C PRO A 150 -4.33 -0.88 -15.23
N TYR A 151 -3.10 -1.09 -14.73
CA TYR A 151 -1.91 -0.47 -15.31
C TYR A 151 -1.49 -1.18 -16.60
N ASP A 152 -1.55 -2.50 -16.67
CA ASP A 152 -1.24 -3.26 -17.88
C ASP A 152 -2.17 -2.90 -19.03
N VAL A 153 -3.47 -2.70 -18.77
CA VAL A 153 -4.44 -2.18 -19.76
C VAL A 153 -4.06 -0.77 -20.21
N LEU A 154 -3.74 0.14 -19.28
CA LEU A 154 -3.30 1.50 -19.62
C LEU A 154 -2.01 1.47 -20.46
N ARG A 155 -1.03 0.68 -20.06
CA ARG A 155 0.26 0.52 -20.74
C ARG A 155 0.08 -0.07 -22.12
N PHE A 156 -0.80 -1.06 -22.29
CA PHE A 156 -1.13 -1.65 -23.59
C PHE A 156 -1.75 -0.61 -24.54
N LEU A 157 -2.80 0.08 -24.10
CA LEU A 157 -3.49 1.09 -24.92
C LEU A 157 -2.57 2.23 -25.35
N THR A 158 -1.67 2.64 -24.45
CA THR A 158 -0.78 3.77 -24.70
C THR A 158 0.39 3.38 -25.57
N THR A 159 0.90 2.15 -25.43
CA THR A 159 1.87 1.57 -26.35
C THR A 159 1.27 1.42 -27.75
N LEU A 160 -0.01 1.04 -27.87
CA LEU A 160 -0.71 0.93 -29.16
C LEU A 160 -0.78 2.28 -29.90
N VAL A 161 -0.99 3.37 -29.16
CA VAL A 161 -1.13 4.73 -29.74
C VAL A 161 0.22 5.42 -29.96
N ALA A 162 1.15 5.32 -28.99
CA ALA A 162 2.42 6.04 -29.01
C ALA A 162 3.59 5.25 -29.62
N GLY A 163 3.45 3.92 -29.78
CA GLY A 163 4.50 3.03 -30.28
C GLY A 163 5.54 2.58 -29.25
N TYR A 164 5.48 3.08 -28.01
CA TYR A 164 6.39 2.71 -26.92
C TYR A 164 5.70 2.90 -25.55
N PRO A 165 6.13 2.17 -24.50
CA PRO A 165 5.53 2.30 -23.17
C PRO A 165 5.95 3.63 -22.50
N LEU A 166 4.98 4.32 -21.92
CA LEU A 166 5.17 5.60 -21.22
C LEU A 166 5.36 5.43 -19.70
N ASP A 167 6.02 4.34 -19.30
CA ASP A 167 6.07 3.90 -17.89
C ASP A 167 6.65 4.98 -16.96
N ASN A 168 7.74 5.64 -17.38
CA ASN A 168 8.37 6.75 -16.64
C ASN A 168 7.42 7.93 -16.45
N PHE A 169 6.70 8.29 -17.51
CA PHE A 169 5.74 9.40 -17.48
C PHE A 169 4.61 9.09 -16.50
N TYR A 170 4.01 7.89 -16.57
CA TYR A 170 2.95 7.50 -15.64
C TYR A 170 3.41 7.45 -14.19
N PHE A 171 4.59 6.90 -13.93
CA PHE A 171 5.16 6.87 -12.58
C PHE A 171 5.29 8.29 -12.01
N ILE A 172 5.94 9.19 -12.74
CA ILE A 172 6.12 10.58 -12.34
C ILE A 172 4.76 11.24 -12.11
N THR A 173 3.82 11.11 -13.05
CA THR A 173 2.47 11.69 -12.92
C THR A 173 1.75 11.16 -11.68
N MET A 174 1.71 9.84 -11.44
CA MET A 174 1.04 9.26 -10.28
C MET A 174 1.65 9.79 -8.97
N VAL A 175 2.99 9.82 -8.86
CA VAL A 175 3.68 10.33 -7.68
C VAL A 175 3.36 11.82 -7.46
N PHE A 176 3.53 12.68 -8.46
CA PHE A 176 3.26 14.11 -8.31
C PHE A 176 1.78 14.40 -8.01
N THR A 177 0.85 13.76 -8.72
CA THR A 177 -0.58 13.92 -8.46
C THR A 177 -0.95 13.46 -7.06
N SER A 178 -0.42 12.33 -6.60
CA SER A 178 -0.66 11.84 -5.24
C SER A 178 -0.12 12.80 -4.17
N CYS A 179 1.09 13.35 -4.34
CA CYS A 179 1.65 14.37 -3.45
C CYS A 179 0.73 15.60 -3.36
N ILE A 180 0.26 16.11 -4.50
CA ILE A 180 -0.62 17.29 -4.56
C ILE A 180 -1.97 17.00 -3.90
N VAL A 181 -2.60 15.86 -4.22
CA VAL A 181 -3.89 15.47 -3.63
C VAL A 181 -3.75 15.32 -2.12
N PHE A 182 -2.68 14.67 -1.64
CA PHE A 182 -2.41 14.50 -0.22
C PHE A 182 -2.21 15.84 0.49
N PHE A 183 -1.40 16.73 -0.09
CA PHE A 183 -1.16 18.06 0.43
C PHE A 183 -2.45 18.88 0.54
N VAL A 184 -3.22 18.98 -0.55
CA VAL A 184 -4.48 19.73 -0.58
C VAL A 184 -5.49 19.14 0.40
N ALA A 185 -5.59 17.81 0.47
CA ALA A 185 -6.48 17.12 1.40
C ALA A 185 -6.09 17.32 2.88
N SER A 186 -4.79 17.33 3.18
CA SER A 186 -4.27 17.59 4.52
C SER A 186 -4.46 19.06 4.91
N ALA A 187 -4.17 19.99 4.01
CA ALA A 187 -4.36 21.42 4.24
C ALA A 187 -5.84 21.76 4.47
N THR A 188 -6.73 21.21 3.63
CA THR A 188 -8.19 21.39 3.78
C THR A 188 -8.66 20.83 5.12
N TRP A 189 -8.27 19.61 5.46
CA TRP A 189 -8.67 18.97 6.73
C TRP A 189 -8.18 19.76 7.95
N LEU A 190 -6.92 20.17 7.97
CA LEU A 190 -6.34 20.98 9.06
C LEU A 190 -7.02 22.35 9.18
N TYR A 191 -7.29 23.01 8.06
CA TYR A 191 -7.96 24.30 8.05
C TYR A 191 -9.35 24.23 8.71
N HIS A 192 -10.16 23.25 8.31
CA HIS A 192 -11.49 23.04 8.89
C HIS A 192 -11.40 22.61 10.37
N ARG A 193 -10.40 21.79 10.72
CA ARG A 193 -10.15 21.38 12.11
C ARG A 193 -9.81 22.58 13.00
N PHE A 194 -8.94 23.49 12.56
CA PHE A 194 -8.62 24.73 13.26
C PHE A 194 -9.78 25.73 13.28
N SER A 195 -10.74 25.56 12.37
CA SER A 195 -11.98 26.35 12.35
C SER A 195 -13.08 25.79 13.26
N GLY A 196 -12.83 24.65 13.92
CA GLY A 196 -13.80 24.01 14.82
C GLY A 196 -14.87 23.20 14.08
N GLU A 197 -14.71 22.99 12.78
CA GLU A 197 -15.64 22.16 12.02
C GLU A 197 -15.32 20.68 12.20
N ASN A 198 -16.34 19.90 12.57
CA ASN A 198 -16.20 18.46 12.81
C ASN A 198 -16.48 17.59 11.58
N LEU A 199 -17.06 18.17 10.51
CA LEU A 199 -17.34 17.48 9.26
C LEU A 199 -16.92 18.35 8.07
N VAL A 200 -15.93 17.86 7.33
CA VAL A 200 -15.38 18.54 6.15
C VAL A 200 -16.05 18.01 4.89
N THR A 201 -16.80 18.87 4.19
CA THR A 201 -17.47 18.53 2.92
C THR A 201 -17.06 19.44 1.76
N GLY A 202 -16.17 20.41 2.01
CA GLY A 202 -15.72 21.42 1.06
C GLY A 202 -14.37 21.11 0.41
N GLY A 203 -13.98 21.91 -0.59
CA GLY A 203 -12.71 21.76 -1.28
C GLY A 203 -12.58 20.41 -1.97
N ILE A 204 -11.45 19.72 -1.78
CA ILE A 204 -11.20 18.40 -2.37
C ILE A 204 -12.14 17.32 -1.82
N TYR A 205 -12.67 17.51 -0.60
CA TYR A 205 -13.64 16.60 -0.01
C TYR A 205 -14.99 16.60 -0.75
N LYS A 206 -15.27 17.60 -1.58
CA LYS A 206 -16.46 17.56 -2.45
C LYS A 206 -16.40 16.42 -3.49
N TYR A 207 -15.20 16.05 -3.92
CA TYR A 207 -14.96 15.10 -5.00
C TYR A 207 -14.57 13.70 -4.53
N SER A 208 -14.20 13.56 -3.24
CA SER A 208 -13.76 12.31 -2.64
C SER A 208 -13.98 12.40 -1.14
N ARG A 209 -14.58 11.39 -0.51
CA ARG A 209 -14.74 11.37 0.95
C ARG A 209 -13.44 11.05 1.68
N HIS A 210 -12.54 10.30 1.03
CA HIS A 210 -11.25 9.87 1.58
C HIS A 210 -10.07 10.25 0.65
N PRO A 211 -9.84 11.55 0.36
CA PRO A 211 -8.82 11.98 -0.60
C PRO A 211 -7.38 11.71 -0.11
N GLN A 212 -7.14 11.75 1.21
CA GLN A 212 -5.83 11.41 1.79
C GLN A 212 -5.49 9.92 1.59
N TYR A 213 -6.46 9.03 1.87
CA TYR A 213 -6.33 7.60 1.63
C TYR A 213 -6.14 7.30 0.13
N LEU A 214 -6.92 7.95 -0.74
CA LEU A 214 -6.76 7.83 -2.18
C LEU A 214 -5.35 8.22 -2.64
N ALA A 215 -4.84 9.36 -2.18
CA ALA A 215 -3.50 9.80 -2.51
C ALA A 215 -2.44 8.77 -2.08
N PHE A 216 -2.56 8.23 -0.86
CA PHE A 216 -1.61 7.24 -0.36
C PHE A 216 -1.68 5.92 -1.14
N LEU A 217 -2.88 5.48 -1.53
CA LEU A 217 -3.06 4.30 -2.39
C LEU A 217 -2.45 4.51 -3.77
N VAL A 218 -2.69 5.65 -4.42
CA VAL A 218 -2.11 5.98 -5.74
C VAL A 218 -0.59 6.08 -5.66
N TRP A 219 -0.06 6.72 -4.62
CA TRP A 219 1.37 6.83 -4.41
C TRP A 219 2.03 5.46 -4.20
N SER A 220 1.53 4.65 -3.28
CA SER A 220 2.08 3.32 -3.00
C SER A 220 1.94 2.37 -4.20
N TYR A 221 0.86 2.51 -4.98
CA TYR A 221 0.68 1.79 -6.24
C TYR A 221 1.71 2.18 -7.29
N ALA A 222 2.04 3.48 -7.40
CA ALA A 222 3.09 3.95 -8.32
C ALA A 222 4.44 3.30 -8.01
N LEU A 223 4.75 3.05 -6.74
CA LEU A 223 5.98 2.38 -6.32
C LEU A 223 5.96 0.88 -6.64
N LEU A 224 4.81 0.25 -6.47
CA LEU A 224 4.61 -1.15 -6.88
C LEU A 224 4.81 -1.32 -8.40
N VAL A 225 4.33 -0.36 -9.19
CA VAL A 225 4.54 -0.28 -10.64
C VAL A 225 6.01 0.02 -10.98
N PHE A 226 6.65 0.93 -10.25
CA PHE A 226 8.06 1.26 -10.43
C PHE A 226 8.96 0.04 -10.25
N ASP A 227 8.73 -0.75 -9.22
CA ASP A 227 9.48 -1.97 -8.94
C ASP A 227 9.35 -2.99 -10.08
N LYS A 228 8.15 -3.16 -10.65
CA LYS A 228 7.89 -4.14 -11.73
C LYS A 228 8.39 -3.72 -13.11
N TYR A 229 8.14 -2.47 -13.54
CA TYR A 229 8.32 -2.06 -14.95
C TYR A 229 9.53 -1.17 -15.18
N LEU A 230 9.94 -0.39 -14.17
CA LEU A 230 10.96 0.66 -14.31
C LEU A 230 12.29 0.24 -13.71
N THR A 231 12.25 -0.54 -12.64
CA THR A 231 13.45 -1.03 -11.98
C THR A 231 14.11 -2.10 -12.84
N ARG A 232 15.24 -1.75 -13.42
CA ARG A 232 16.13 -2.70 -14.10
C ARG A 232 17.22 -3.07 -13.13
N TYR A 233 17.12 -4.25 -12.53
CA TYR A 233 18.20 -4.75 -11.69
C TYR A 233 19.40 -5.11 -12.56
N PRO A 234 20.57 -4.48 -12.35
CA PRO A 234 21.77 -4.85 -13.08
C PRO A 234 22.11 -6.33 -12.84
N ARG A 235 22.53 -7.03 -13.90
CA ARG A 235 23.12 -8.40 -13.82
C ARG A 235 22.21 -9.47 -13.22
N GLY A 236 20.90 -9.35 -13.36
CA GLY A 236 19.94 -10.45 -13.13
C GLY A 236 19.56 -10.74 -11.68
N GLY A 237 19.98 -9.92 -10.72
CA GLY A 237 19.46 -10.01 -9.35
C GLY A 237 17.98 -9.57 -9.33
N TYR A 238 17.05 -10.51 -9.21
CA TYR A 238 15.62 -10.20 -9.25
C TYR A 238 14.94 -10.69 -7.97
N PHE A 239 14.15 -9.81 -7.34
CA PHE A 239 13.21 -10.18 -6.29
C PHE A 239 11.83 -9.81 -6.79
N SER A 240 10.87 -10.74 -6.75
CA SER A 240 9.54 -10.45 -7.23
C SER A 240 8.93 -9.27 -6.47
N PRO A 241 8.29 -8.31 -7.18
CA PRO A 241 7.47 -7.30 -6.54
C PRO A 241 6.47 -7.96 -5.57
N PRO A 242 5.99 -7.29 -4.51
CA PRO A 242 5.12 -7.90 -3.51
C PRO A 242 3.65 -7.47 -3.67
N PRO A 243 2.97 -7.75 -4.79
CA PRO A 243 1.60 -7.29 -4.99
C PRO A 243 0.63 -7.87 -3.95
N LEU A 244 0.89 -9.08 -3.41
CA LEU A 244 0.12 -9.61 -2.28
C LEU A 244 0.21 -8.68 -1.05
N ILE A 245 1.40 -8.18 -0.73
CA ILE A 245 1.58 -7.31 0.43
C ILE A 245 0.93 -5.96 0.20
N TRP A 246 1.01 -5.43 -1.02
CA TRP A 246 0.25 -4.24 -1.40
C TRP A 246 -1.27 -4.49 -1.34
N LEU A 247 -1.74 -5.70 -1.67
CA LEU A 247 -3.15 -6.08 -1.52
C LEU A 247 -3.60 -6.06 -0.07
N VAL A 248 -2.83 -6.67 0.85
CA VAL A 248 -3.15 -6.63 2.29
C VAL A 248 -3.12 -5.19 2.80
N PHE A 249 -2.12 -4.40 2.37
CA PHE A 249 -2.02 -2.99 2.74
C PHE A 249 -3.23 -2.18 2.26
N SER A 250 -3.59 -2.27 0.98
CA SER A 250 -4.69 -1.51 0.37
C SER A 250 -6.05 -1.91 0.95
N THR A 251 -6.30 -3.21 1.15
CA THR A 251 -7.51 -3.70 1.82
C THR A 251 -7.59 -3.22 3.27
N THR A 252 -6.48 -3.19 4.00
CA THR A 252 -6.43 -2.63 5.37
C THR A 252 -6.75 -1.13 5.36
N MET A 253 -6.23 -0.35 4.42
CA MET A 253 -6.56 1.08 4.28
C MET A 253 -8.04 1.29 3.99
N ILE A 254 -8.62 0.48 3.09
CA ILE A 254 -10.05 0.53 2.78
C ILE A 254 -10.88 0.15 4.02
N ALA A 255 -10.42 -0.82 4.82
CA ALA A 255 -11.04 -1.20 6.09
C ALA A 255 -11.16 -0.02 7.05
N VAL A 256 -10.06 0.71 7.22
CA VAL A 256 -10.00 1.88 8.10
C VAL A 256 -10.93 2.97 7.59
N ALA A 257 -10.90 3.27 6.29
CA ALA A 257 -11.78 4.27 5.68
C ALA A 257 -13.27 3.89 5.83
N LEU A 258 -13.66 2.63 5.63
CA LEU A 258 -15.03 2.16 5.86
C LEU A 258 -15.44 2.26 7.32
N ARG A 259 -14.52 1.95 8.25
CA ARG A 259 -14.78 2.10 9.69
C ARG A 259 -14.97 3.57 10.06
N GLU A 260 -14.17 4.47 9.49
CA GLU A 260 -14.37 5.91 9.66
C GLU A 260 -15.75 6.35 9.15
N GLU A 261 -16.26 5.81 8.05
CA GLU A 261 -17.63 6.13 7.61
C GLU A 261 -18.68 5.73 8.64
N LEU A 262 -18.55 4.55 9.27
CA LEU A 262 -19.47 4.13 10.33
C LEU A 262 -19.41 5.07 11.53
N ASP A 263 -18.21 5.46 11.96
CA ASP A 263 -18.01 6.42 13.05
C ASP A 263 -18.59 7.79 12.69
N MET A 264 -18.48 8.22 11.43
CA MET A 264 -19.03 9.49 10.96
C MET A 264 -20.55 9.46 10.86
N ILE A 265 -21.16 8.33 10.49
CA ILE A 265 -22.61 8.14 10.55
C ILE A 265 -23.09 8.22 12.00
N GLN A 266 -22.39 7.59 12.94
CA GLN A 266 -22.74 7.66 14.36
C GLN A 266 -22.62 9.09 14.92
N LYS A 267 -21.58 9.84 14.54
CA LYS A 267 -21.33 11.20 15.05
C LYS A 267 -22.19 12.29 14.39
N HIS A 268 -22.55 12.14 13.12
CA HIS A 268 -23.15 13.21 12.32
C HIS A 268 -24.48 12.84 11.66
N GLY A 269 -24.93 11.58 11.78
CA GLY A 269 -26.23 11.10 11.31
C GLY A 269 -26.56 11.52 9.88
N ASP A 270 -27.75 12.10 9.70
CA ASP A 270 -28.29 12.53 8.41
C ASP A 270 -27.41 13.51 7.65
N ARG A 271 -26.64 14.36 8.36
CA ARG A 271 -25.75 15.32 7.71
C ARG A 271 -24.66 14.60 6.93
N TYR A 272 -24.09 13.54 7.51
CA TYR A 272 -23.10 12.72 6.81
C TYR A 272 -23.73 11.85 5.73
N LEU A 273 -24.93 11.31 5.95
CA LEU A 273 -25.65 10.53 4.92
C LEU A 273 -25.91 11.37 3.66
N LYS A 274 -26.39 12.61 3.80
CA LYS A 274 -26.59 13.54 2.67
C LYS A 274 -25.29 13.89 1.94
N TYR A 275 -24.18 13.95 2.65
CA TYR A 275 -22.86 14.13 2.05
C TYR A 275 -22.40 12.87 1.31
N ARG A 276 -22.63 11.69 1.91
CA ARG A 276 -22.32 10.37 1.35
C ARG A 276 -23.05 10.10 0.04
N GLU A 277 -24.28 10.59 -0.10
CA GLU A 277 -25.06 10.48 -1.35
C GLU A 277 -24.49 11.32 -2.50
N LYS A 278 -23.87 12.47 -2.19
CA LYS A 278 -23.41 13.44 -3.19
C LYS A 278 -21.95 13.27 -3.59
N THR A 279 -21.14 12.68 -2.71
CA THR A 279 -19.69 12.59 -2.88
C THR A 279 -19.26 11.12 -2.92
N PRO A 280 -18.45 10.70 -3.91
CA PRO A 280 -17.99 9.31 -4.01
C PRO A 280 -17.00 8.95 -2.89
N PHE A 281 -16.89 7.65 -2.57
CA PHE A 281 -16.02 7.15 -1.50
C PHE A 281 -14.54 7.58 -1.67
N MET A 282 -13.93 7.25 -2.80
CA MET A 282 -12.56 7.66 -3.15
C MET A 282 -12.50 8.29 -4.53
N ILE A 283 -12.95 7.57 -5.56
CA ILE A 283 -12.93 8.02 -6.96
C ILE A 283 -14.34 8.06 -7.55
N PRO A 284 -14.66 9.06 -8.40
CA PRO A 284 -15.92 9.08 -9.13
C PRO A 284 -15.91 7.98 -10.21
N LEU A 285 -16.67 6.91 -10.00
CA LEU A 285 -16.78 5.80 -10.95
C LEU A 285 -18.08 5.90 -11.76
N PRO A 286 -18.07 5.55 -13.05
CA PRO A 286 -19.29 5.34 -13.82
C PRO A 286 -20.22 4.34 -13.15
N ASN A 287 -21.54 4.54 -13.29
CA ASN A 287 -22.56 3.70 -12.64
C ASN A 287 -22.42 2.21 -12.98
N LEU A 288 -21.98 1.88 -14.20
CA LEU A 288 -21.72 0.51 -14.63
C LEU A 288 -20.63 -0.15 -13.76
N ILE A 289 -19.46 0.49 -13.67
CA ILE A 289 -18.33 -0.01 -12.89
C ILE A 289 -18.70 -0.10 -11.41
N SER A 290 -19.33 0.94 -10.87
CA SER A 290 -19.78 0.98 -9.47
C SER A 290 -20.77 -0.16 -9.14
N ASN A 291 -21.72 -0.43 -10.04
CA ASN A 291 -22.69 -1.52 -9.85
C ASN A 291 -22.04 -2.90 -9.96
N THR A 292 -21.08 -3.10 -10.86
CA THR A 292 -20.33 -4.36 -10.98
C THR A 292 -19.48 -4.61 -9.75
N ILE A 293 -18.71 -3.62 -9.30
CA ILE A 293 -17.86 -3.75 -8.11
C ILE A 293 -18.74 -4.06 -6.90
N THR A 294 -19.87 -3.39 -6.71
CA THR A 294 -20.75 -3.59 -5.53
C THR A 294 -21.68 -4.81 -5.64
N LEU A 295 -21.68 -5.54 -6.75
CA LEU A 295 -22.58 -6.69 -6.96
C LEU A 295 -22.38 -7.80 -5.92
N PRO A 296 -21.15 -8.26 -5.58
CA PRO A 296 -20.96 -9.29 -4.57
C PRO A 296 -21.51 -8.88 -3.20
N LEU A 297 -21.43 -7.60 -2.85
CA LEU A 297 -21.98 -7.08 -1.59
C LEU A 297 -23.50 -7.01 -1.60
N LYS A 298 -24.10 -6.61 -2.72
CA LYS A 298 -25.57 -6.66 -2.85
C LYS A 298 -26.08 -8.10 -2.74
N LEU A 299 -25.36 -9.06 -3.30
CA LEU A 299 -25.71 -10.48 -3.20
C LEU A 299 -25.55 -11.01 -1.77
N ALA A 300 -24.50 -10.58 -1.06
CA ALA A 300 -24.24 -11.02 0.31
C ALA A 300 -25.13 -10.36 1.38
N PHE A 301 -25.42 -9.06 1.24
CA PHE A 301 -26.06 -8.24 2.29
C PHE A 301 -27.33 -7.50 1.84
N GLY A 302 -27.67 -7.49 0.56
CA GLY A 302 -28.82 -6.75 0.02
C GLY A 302 -28.58 -5.25 -0.20
N HIS A 303 -27.45 -4.70 0.24
CA HIS A 303 -27.10 -3.28 0.08
C HIS A 303 -25.67 -3.06 -0.43
N LYS A 304 -25.39 -1.87 -0.95
CA LYS A 304 -24.13 -1.55 -1.66
C LYS A 304 -22.91 -1.29 -0.76
N THR A 305 -23.14 -0.95 0.51
CA THR A 305 -22.08 -0.51 1.43
C THR A 305 -22.23 -1.22 2.76
N PRO A 306 -21.15 -1.71 3.39
CA PRO A 306 -21.25 -2.38 4.69
C PRO A 306 -21.76 -1.42 5.76
N SER A 307 -22.61 -1.92 6.65
CA SER A 307 -23.31 -1.17 7.70
C SER A 307 -22.77 -1.48 9.11
N SER A 308 -22.01 -2.57 9.26
CA SER A 308 -21.43 -3.01 10.52
C SER A 308 -19.95 -3.38 10.38
N THR A 309 -19.19 -3.40 11.49
CA THR A 309 -17.78 -3.81 11.48
C THR A 309 -17.61 -5.27 11.00
N ARG A 310 -18.58 -6.14 11.28
CA ARG A 310 -18.59 -7.53 10.80
C ARG A 310 -18.75 -7.59 9.29
N GLU A 311 -19.67 -6.79 8.74
CA GLU A 311 -19.83 -6.66 7.29
C GLU A 311 -18.60 -6.07 6.61
N ILE A 312 -17.90 -5.10 7.25
CA ILE A 312 -16.61 -4.60 6.74
C ILE A 312 -15.60 -5.75 6.67
N ALA A 313 -15.43 -6.52 7.75
CA ALA A 313 -14.48 -7.64 7.76
C ALA A 313 -14.80 -8.68 6.67
N PHE A 314 -16.08 -9.03 6.52
CA PHE A 314 -16.51 -9.96 5.47
C PHE A 314 -16.32 -9.38 4.06
N THR A 315 -16.67 -8.11 3.85
CA THR A 315 -16.45 -7.37 2.59
C THR A 315 -14.99 -7.48 2.17
N LEU A 316 -14.08 -7.17 3.09
CA LEU A 316 -12.64 -7.21 2.82
C LEU A 316 -12.16 -8.62 2.52
N LEU A 317 -12.57 -9.61 3.31
CA LEU A 317 -12.22 -11.00 3.08
C LEU A 317 -12.73 -11.49 1.72
N LEU A 318 -13.96 -11.15 1.36
CA LEU A 318 -14.56 -11.50 0.08
C LEU A 318 -13.76 -10.91 -1.10
N TYR A 319 -13.49 -9.61 -1.11
CA TYR A 319 -12.70 -8.99 -2.19
C TYR A 319 -11.25 -9.47 -2.19
N PHE A 320 -10.64 -9.70 -1.03
CA PHE A 320 -9.30 -10.25 -0.92
C PHE A 320 -9.22 -11.63 -1.59
N MET A 321 -10.17 -12.52 -1.28
CA MET A 321 -10.25 -13.85 -1.90
C MET A 321 -10.54 -13.79 -3.39
N ILE A 322 -11.44 -12.90 -3.85
CA ILE A 322 -11.71 -12.69 -5.28
C ILE A 322 -10.44 -12.23 -6.01
N LEU A 323 -9.70 -11.27 -5.46
CA LEU A 323 -8.49 -10.74 -6.08
C LEU A 323 -7.35 -11.76 -6.09
N ILE A 324 -7.20 -12.57 -5.04
CA ILE A 324 -6.27 -13.71 -5.05
C ILE A 324 -6.68 -14.72 -6.14
N ALA A 325 -7.96 -15.12 -6.19
CA ALA A 325 -8.44 -16.09 -7.16
C ALA A 325 -8.26 -15.61 -8.61
N LEU A 326 -8.49 -14.32 -8.87
CA LEU A 326 -8.24 -13.73 -10.18
C LEU A 326 -6.74 -13.57 -10.49
N SER A 327 -5.88 -13.52 -9.48
CA SER A 327 -4.43 -13.48 -9.68
C SER A 327 -3.89 -14.81 -10.20
N ILE A 328 -4.47 -15.95 -9.82
CA ILE A 328 -4.00 -17.29 -10.24
C ILE A 328 -3.90 -17.45 -11.77
N PRO A 329 -4.94 -17.16 -12.57
CA PRO A 329 -4.85 -17.24 -14.03
C PRO A 329 -4.15 -16.02 -14.67
N TYR A 330 -3.95 -14.94 -13.91
CA TYR A 330 -3.35 -13.69 -14.42
C TYR A 330 -1.83 -13.68 -14.28
N SER A 331 -1.30 -14.22 -13.18
CA SER A 331 0.13 -14.36 -12.97
C SER A 331 0.71 -15.18 -14.12
N PRO A 332 1.82 -14.73 -14.74
CA PRO A 332 2.53 -15.55 -15.69
C PRO A 332 2.91 -16.84 -14.97
N THR A 333 2.42 -17.98 -15.48
CA THR A 333 2.87 -19.28 -14.99
C THR A 333 4.39 -19.35 -15.16
N PRO A 334 5.13 -19.91 -14.18
CA PRO A 334 6.57 -20.11 -14.32
C PRO A 334 6.94 -20.85 -15.62
#